data_AF-A0A644ZV07-F1
#
_entry.id   AF-A0A644ZV07-F1
#
_cell.length_a   1.000
_cell.length_b   1.000
_cell.length_c   1.000
_cell.angle_alpha   90.00
_cell.angle_beta   90.00
_cell.angle_gamma   90.00
#
_symmetry.space_group_name_H-M   'P 1'
#
loop_
_entity.id
_entity.type
_entity.pdbx_description
1 polymer ?
#
loop_
_entity_poly.entity_id
_entity_poly.type
_entity_poly.pdbx_seq_one_letter_code
_entity_poly.pdbx_strand_id
1 'polypeptide(L)'
;MEDRRSVMRGHVSSKANRLWLVPLRLYIGCLWLIEGIKKLLGEGTWDAMWKADSISDFFKAITIGADSWTKAGNVKMPFTWLQDATSGASAATGASNAEAATEWATPIIKEIPGWYASIMQIMMPNPEVAVWFQRIVVLMEIGMGLCLIAGLFTFIFSAVSAGMVVNFILCAMAGWDILWYFFGSIALMGGAGRVFGLDYYIMPWITRLADNFWHGKKQPTYKNV
;
A
#
# COMPACT_ATOMS: atom_id res chain seq x y z
N MET A 1 26.94 -19.64 6.48
CA MET A 1 27.41 -19.91 7.85
C MET A 1 26.36 -20.76 8.56
N GLU A 2 26.52 -22.08 8.51
CA GLU A 2 25.68 -22.96 9.34
C GLU A 2 25.80 -22.54 10.82
N ASP A 3 24.70 -22.71 11.56
CA ASP A 3 24.58 -22.43 13.01
C ASP A 3 24.40 -20.97 13.48
N ARG A 4 24.10 -19.99 12.61
CA ARG A 4 23.78 -18.58 13.03
C ARG A 4 24.85 -17.93 13.94
N ARG A 5 26.11 -18.34 13.84
CA ARG A 5 27.22 -17.92 14.74
C ARG A 5 27.76 -16.49 14.49
N SER A 6 27.23 -15.75 13.52
CA SER A 6 27.61 -14.35 13.25
C SER A 6 26.95 -13.38 14.22
N VAL A 7 27.55 -12.20 14.44
CA VAL A 7 26.95 -11.07 15.21
C VAL A 7 25.51 -10.75 14.76
N MET A 8 25.22 -10.88 13.46
CA MET A 8 23.89 -10.65 12.88
C MET A 8 22.95 -11.88 12.94
N ARG A 9 23.26 -12.88 13.79
CA ARG A 9 22.39 -14.00 14.19
C ARG A 9 21.68 -14.75 13.04
N GLY A 10 22.40 -14.99 11.94
CA GLY A 10 21.92 -15.78 10.79
C GLY A 10 21.27 -14.97 9.66
N HIS A 11 21.04 -13.66 9.84
CA HIS A 11 20.50 -12.79 8.77
C HIS A 11 21.43 -12.70 7.55
N VAL A 12 22.75 -12.86 7.77
CA VAL A 12 23.79 -12.86 6.73
C VAL A 12 24.02 -14.27 6.13
N SER A 13 23.34 -15.29 6.67
CA SER A 13 23.53 -16.69 6.28
C SER A 13 22.37 -17.28 5.46
N SER A 14 21.72 -16.48 4.61
CA SER A 14 20.75 -17.02 3.65
C SER A 14 21.44 -17.53 2.38
N LYS A 15 21.03 -18.69 1.86
CA LYS A 15 21.60 -19.31 0.64
C LYS A 15 21.40 -18.49 -0.66
N ALA A 16 20.48 -17.54 -0.65
CA ALA A 16 20.29 -16.53 -1.71
C ALA A 16 20.57 -15.14 -1.11
N ASN A 17 20.98 -14.18 -1.92
CA ASN A 17 21.37 -12.84 -1.49
C ASN A 17 20.16 -11.95 -1.11
N ARG A 18 19.32 -12.43 -0.18
CA ARG A 18 18.09 -11.79 0.31
C ARG A 18 18.35 -10.48 1.05
N LEU A 19 19.61 -10.21 1.39
CA LEU A 19 20.06 -8.92 1.94
C LEU A 19 19.74 -7.75 1.00
N TRP A 20 19.86 -7.94 -0.32
CA TRP A 20 19.53 -6.89 -1.31
C TRP A 20 18.05 -6.60 -1.44
N LEU A 21 17.20 -7.49 -0.92
CA LEU A 21 15.77 -7.23 -0.87
C LEU A 21 15.40 -6.29 0.28
N VAL A 22 16.28 -6.06 1.26
CA VAL A 22 15.99 -5.17 2.39
C VAL A 22 15.92 -3.70 1.97
N PRO A 23 16.89 -3.14 1.21
CA PRO A 23 16.75 -1.79 0.68
C PRO A 23 15.52 -1.63 -0.21
N LEU A 24 15.26 -2.62 -1.09
CA LEU A 24 14.08 -2.61 -1.95
C LEU A 24 12.78 -2.61 -1.13
N ARG A 25 12.76 -3.35 -0.02
CA ARG A 25 11.61 -3.45 0.89
C ARG A 25 11.32 -2.12 1.57
N LEU A 26 12.37 -1.50 2.12
CA LEU A 26 12.25 -0.19 2.76
C LEU A 26 11.84 0.86 1.74
N TYR A 27 12.43 0.84 0.55
CA TYR A 27 12.11 1.79 -0.51
C TYR A 27 10.63 1.71 -0.92
N ILE A 28 10.14 0.52 -1.28
CA ILE A 28 8.74 0.32 -1.68
C ILE A 28 7.80 0.63 -0.51
N GLY A 29 8.13 0.19 0.70
CA GLY A 29 7.33 0.49 1.90
C GLY A 29 7.22 1.99 2.19
N CYS A 30 8.32 2.73 2.07
CA CYS A 30 8.33 4.18 2.24
C CYS A 30 7.53 4.89 1.16
N LEU A 31 7.61 4.46 -0.10
CA LEU A 31 6.83 5.05 -1.19
C LEU A 31 5.33 4.87 -0.96
N TRP A 32 4.87 3.67 -0.61
CA TRP A 32 3.47 3.43 -0.27
C TRP A 32 3.00 4.25 0.93
N LEU A 33 3.86 4.41 1.94
CA LEU A 33 3.56 5.21 3.11
C LEU A 33 3.45 6.70 2.76
N ILE A 34 4.36 7.22 1.94
CA ILE A 34 4.34 8.61 1.48
C ILE A 34 3.08 8.87 0.65
N GLU A 35 2.78 8.00 -0.33
CA GLU A 35 1.58 8.12 -1.16
C GLU A 35 0.29 8.03 -0.34
N GLY A 36 0.23 7.12 0.63
CA GLY A 36 -0.89 7.01 1.55
C GLY A 36 -1.08 8.26 2.42
N ILE A 37 -0.01 8.82 2.97
CA ILE A 37 -0.09 10.05 3.79
C ILE A 37 -0.49 11.26 2.94
N LYS A 38 0.05 11.39 1.72
CA LYS A 38 -0.34 12.43 0.77
C LYS A 38 -1.85 12.38 0.48
N LYS A 39 -2.41 11.19 0.23
CA LYS A 39 -3.85 11.03 -0.01
C LYS A 39 -4.69 11.25 1.25
N LEU A 40 -4.18 10.90 2.43
CA LEU A 40 -4.85 11.12 3.71
C LEU A 40 -4.93 12.61 4.06
N LEU A 41 -3.83 13.35 3.95
CA LEU A 41 -3.78 14.76 4.30
C LEU A 41 -4.34 15.66 3.18
N GLY A 42 -4.18 15.27 1.92
CA GLY A 42 -4.43 16.11 0.76
C GLY A 42 -3.14 16.74 0.25
N GLU A 43 -3.06 16.95 -1.06
CA GLU A 43 -1.84 17.43 -1.74
C GLU A 43 -1.44 18.84 -1.29
N GLY A 44 -2.41 19.73 -1.12
CA GLY A 44 -2.14 21.11 -0.68
C GLY A 44 -1.61 21.21 0.77
N THR A 45 -2.08 20.38 1.69
CA THR A 45 -1.56 20.36 3.07
C THR A 45 -0.20 19.67 3.14
N TRP A 46 0.02 18.63 2.34
CA TRP A 46 1.33 17.99 2.21
C TRP A 46 2.41 18.97 1.74
N ASP A 47 2.12 19.75 0.70
CA ASP A 47 3.03 20.78 0.20
C ASP A 47 3.27 21.90 1.22
N ALA A 48 2.23 22.31 1.95
CA ALA A 48 2.35 23.30 3.01
C ALA A 48 3.21 22.80 4.18
N MET A 49 3.14 21.52 4.51
CA MET A 49 4.00 20.91 5.54
C MET A 49 5.47 20.97 5.13
N TRP A 50 5.81 20.57 3.91
CA TRP A 50 7.21 20.54 3.47
C TRP A 50 7.82 21.93 3.23
N LYS A 51 6.97 22.94 3.00
CA LYS A 51 7.36 24.36 2.88
C LYS A 51 7.44 25.09 4.23
N ALA A 52 7.15 24.43 5.35
CA ALA A 52 7.19 25.06 6.66
C ALA A 52 8.64 25.31 7.12
N ASP A 53 8.94 26.54 7.53
CA ASP A 53 10.29 26.95 7.98
C ASP A 53 10.64 26.43 9.39
N SER A 54 9.64 26.04 10.20
CA SER A 54 9.82 25.56 11.57
C SER A 54 9.17 24.21 11.80
N ILE A 55 9.81 23.38 12.64
CA ILE A 55 9.27 22.08 13.09
C ILE A 55 7.90 22.27 13.75
N SER A 56 7.69 23.36 14.50
CA SER A 56 6.39 23.63 15.13
C SER A 56 5.28 23.86 14.12
N ASP A 57 5.59 24.51 13.00
CA ASP A 57 4.62 24.87 11.98
C ASP A 57 4.38 23.69 11.03
N PHE A 58 5.40 22.85 10.82
CA PHE A 58 5.24 21.52 10.21
C PHE A 58 4.20 20.69 10.96
N PHE A 59 4.31 20.54 12.28
CA PHE A 59 3.36 19.73 13.06
C PHE A 59 1.97 20.36 13.14
N LYS A 60 1.84 21.69 13.11
CA LYS A 60 0.53 22.37 13.05
C LYS A 60 -0.16 22.22 11.69
N ALA A 61 0.61 22.12 10.61
CA ALA A 61 0.09 21.92 9.26
C ALA A 61 -0.47 20.50 9.04
N ILE A 62 -0.21 19.54 9.96
CA ILE A 62 -0.80 18.20 9.94
C ILE A 62 -2.30 18.29 10.23
N THR A 63 -3.06 18.52 9.17
CA THR A 63 -4.53 18.55 9.20
C THR A 63 -5.08 17.86 7.96
N ILE A 64 -6.31 17.34 8.07
CA ILE A 64 -7.00 16.76 6.91
C ILE A 64 -7.50 17.92 6.04
N GLY A 65 -6.77 18.18 4.95
CA GLY A 65 -7.01 19.22 3.96
C GLY A 65 -8.35 19.04 3.24
N ALA A 66 -8.84 20.11 2.61
CA ALA A 66 -10.09 20.08 1.83
C ALA A 66 -10.05 19.02 0.71
N ASP A 67 -8.87 18.81 0.11
CA ASP A 67 -8.65 17.89 -0.99
C ASP A 67 -8.34 16.45 -0.58
N SER A 68 -8.44 16.12 0.70
CA SER A 68 -8.22 14.76 1.21
C SER A 68 -9.17 13.76 0.56
N TRP A 69 -8.64 12.58 0.22
CA TRP A 69 -9.39 11.44 -0.30
C TRP A 69 -10.37 10.84 0.72
N THR A 70 -10.27 11.25 1.98
CA THR A 70 -11.08 10.72 3.08
C THR A 70 -12.31 11.58 3.40
N LYS A 71 -12.42 12.80 2.84
CA LYS A 71 -13.55 13.71 3.09
C LYS A 71 -14.79 13.32 2.29
N ALA A 72 -15.95 13.42 2.94
CA ALA A 72 -17.24 13.16 2.32
C ALA A 72 -17.48 14.15 1.16
N GLY A 73 -17.89 13.64 0.01
CA GLY A 73 -18.18 14.43 -1.20
C GLY A 73 -16.99 14.59 -2.18
N ASN A 74 -15.77 14.20 -1.81
CA ASN A 74 -14.59 14.36 -2.67
C ASN A 74 -14.28 13.08 -3.47
N VAL A 75 -15.07 12.80 -4.51
CA VAL A 75 -14.86 11.61 -5.35
C VAL A 75 -13.75 11.87 -6.38
N LYS A 76 -12.53 11.47 -6.04
CA LYS A 76 -11.34 11.53 -6.93
C LYS A 76 -11.21 10.34 -7.90
N MET A 77 -12.20 9.46 -8.01
CA MET A 77 -12.13 8.30 -8.91
C MET A 77 -12.55 8.67 -10.35
N PRO A 78 -11.88 8.12 -11.37
CA PRO A 78 -12.12 8.47 -12.78
C PRO A 78 -13.35 7.77 -13.39
N PHE A 79 -14.41 7.53 -12.60
CA PHE A 79 -15.62 6.86 -13.06
C PHE A 79 -16.70 7.88 -13.43
N THR A 80 -17.17 7.85 -14.68
CA THR A 80 -18.15 8.80 -15.22
C THR A 80 -19.46 8.83 -14.42
N TRP A 81 -19.99 7.66 -14.03
CA TRP A 81 -21.23 7.53 -13.26
C TRP A 81 -21.17 8.09 -11.83
N LEU A 82 -19.97 8.31 -11.29
CA LEU A 82 -19.81 8.92 -9.96
C LEU A 82 -19.68 10.44 -10.04
N GLN A 83 -19.28 10.98 -11.20
CA GLN A 83 -19.14 12.42 -11.41
C GLN A 83 -20.49 13.10 -11.68
N ASP A 84 -21.43 12.40 -12.34
CA ASP A 84 -22.78 12.91 -12.61
C ASP A 84 -23.58 13.13 -11.32
N ALA A 85 -23.41 12.28 -10.30
CA ALA A 85 -24.08 12.43 -9.00
C ALA A 85 -23.53 13.56 -8.12
N THR A 86 -22.33 14.07 -8.42
CA THR A 86 -21.69 15.20 -7.72
C THR A 86 -21.92 16.54 -8.45
N SER A 87 -22.53 16.51 -9.64
CA SER A 87 -22.79 17.69 -10.48
C SER A 87 -23.78 18.71 -9.89
N GLY A 88 -24.46 18.38 -8.78
CA GLY A 88 -25.33 19.30 -8.05
C GLY A 88 -24.61 20.25 -7.06
N ALA A 89 -23.35 20.00 -6.69
CA ALA A 89 -22.65 20.80 -5.68
C ALA A 89 -21.15 21.00 -5.92
N SER A 90 -20.57 20.43 -6.99
CA SER A 90 -19.13 20.55 -7.27
C SER A 90 -18.82 20.77 -8.75
N ALA A 91 -19.67 21.51 -9.46
CA ALA A 91 -19.35 21.99 -10.80
C ALA A 91 -18.18 23.00 -10.85
N ALA A 92 -17.57 23.35 -9.70
CA ALA A 92 -16.42 24.24 -9.61
C ALA A 92 -15.07 23.53 -9.30
N THR A 93 -15.06 22.20 -9.13
CA THR A 93 -13.81 21.42 -8.94
C THR A 93 -13.61 20.32 -9.98
N GLY A 94 -14.53 20.21 -10.96
CA GLY A 94 -14.35 19.40 -12.17
C GLY A 94 -13.55 20.10 -13.28
N ALA A 95 -13.46 21.44 -13.25
CA ALA A 95 -12.71 22.24 -14.22
C ALA A 95 -11.32 22.67 -13.71
N SER A 96 -11.09 22.66 -12.39
CA SER A 96 -9.77 22.98 -11.79
C SER A 96 -8.84 21.77 -11.66
N ASN A 97 -9.25 20.59 -12.13
CA ASN A 97 -8.36 19.43 -12.29
C ASN A 97 -7.70 19.38 -13.69
N ALA A 98 -8.00 20.35 -14.56
CA ALA A 98 -7.31 20.53 -15.83
C ALA A 98 -6.07 21.45 -15.71
N GLU A 99 -5.95 22.23 -14.64
CA GLU A 99 -4.88 23.22 -14.44
C GLU A 99 -3.92 22.88 -13.28
N ALA A 100 -4.16 21.76 -12.60
CA ALA A 100 -3.14 21.05 -11.82
C ALA A 100 -2.50 19.94 -12.68
N ALA A 101 -2.17 20.28 -13.92
CA ALA A 101 -1.29 19.51 -14.79
C ALA A 101 0.18 19.61 -14.29
N THR A 102 0.39 19.34 -13.01
CA THR A 102 1.71 18.95 -12.52
C THR A 102 1.85 17.48 -12.90
N GLU A 103 2.22 17.23 -14.15
CA GLU A 103 2.69 15.95 -14.70
C GLU A 103 2.12 14.68 -14.02
N TRP A 104 0.80 14.52 -14.00
CA TRP A 104 0.25 13.19 -13.73
C TRP A 104 0.58 12.34 -14.95
N ALA A 105 1.43 11.34 -14.72
CA ALA A 105 1.98 10.49 -15.77
C ALA A 105 0.88 9.96 -16.70
N THR A 106 1.17 9.94 -18.01
CA THR A 106 0.24 9.44 -19.02
C THR A 106 -0.27 8.05 -18.62
N PRO A 107 -1.59 7.86 -18.44
CA PRO A 107 -2.11 6.60 -17.99
C PRO A 107 -1.76 5.50 -18.98
N ILE A 108 -1.31 4.36 -18.47
CA ILE A 108 -0.84 3.23 -19.30
C ILE A 108 -1.94 2.73 -20.24
N ILE A 109 -3.19 2.78 -19.76
CA ILE A 109 -4.39 2.41 -20.51
C ILE A 109 -5.24 3.67 -20.72
N LYS A 110 -5.64 3.94 -21.97
CA LYS A 110 -6.38 5.14 -22.36
C LYS A 110 -7.84 5.16 -21.87
N GLU A 111 -8.43 3.98 -21.66
CA GLU A 111 -9.82 3.82 -21.24
C GLU A 111 -9.94 2.66 -20.25
N ILE A 112 -10.87 2.78 -19.31
CA ILE A 112 -11.18 1.74 -18.33
C ILE A 112 -11.78 0.53 -19.07
N PRO A 113 -11.25 -0.70 -18.91
CA PRO A 113 -11.83 -1.88 -19.55
C PRO A 113 -13.32 -2.05 -19.18
N GLY A 114 -14.21 -2.19 -20.17
CA GLY A 114 -15.66 -2.19 -19.94
C GLY A 114 -16.16 -3.26 -18.96
N TRP A 115 -15.57 -4.46 -18.96
CA TRP A 115 -15.91 -5.52 -18.00
C TRP A 115 -15.55 -5.13 -16.55
N TYR A 116 -14.46 -4.38 -16.37
CA TYR A 116 -14.01 -3.90 -15.09
C TYR A 116 -14.87 -2.74 -14.60
N ALA A 117 -15.29 -1.85 -15.50
CA ALA A 117 -16.26 -0.80 -15.22
C ALA A 117 -17.58 -1.38 -14.70
N SER A 118 -18.09 -2.48 -15.28
CA SER A 118 -19.30 -3.15 -14.79
C SER A 118 -19.14 -3.74 -13.39
N ILE A 119 -17.99 -4.35 -13.08
CA ILE A 119 -17.69 -4.84 -11.72
C ILE A 119 -17.60 -3.67 -10.73
N MET A 120 -16.97 -2.57 -11.14
CA MET A 120 -16.82 -1.37 -10.32
C MET A 120 -18.15 -0.67 -10.09
N GLN A 121 -19.08 -0.65 -11.05
CA GLN A 121 -20.43 -0.14 -10.86
C GLN A 121 -21.21 -0.92 -9.79
N ILE A 122 -21.04 -2.25 -9.74
CA ILE A 122 -21.67 -3.08 -8.71
C ILE A 122 -21.04 -2.82 -7.34
N MET A 123 -19.71 -2.70 -7.29
CA MET A 123 -18.97 -2.48 -6.04
C MET A 123 -19.12 -1.05 -5.50
N MET A 124 -19.32 -0.08 -6.39
CA MET A 124 -19.38 1.35 -6.10
C MET A 124 -20.55 2.01 -6.86
N PRO A 125 -21.79 1.77 -6.39
CA PRO A 125 -22.97 2.32 -7.04
C PRO A 125 -23.19 3.81 -6.73
N ASN A 126 -22.73 4.29 -5.56
CA ASN A 126 -23.00 5.64 -5.07
C ASN A 126 -21.71 6.40 -4.71
N PRO A 127 -21.69 7.74 -4.81
CA PRO A 127 -20.55 8.59 -4.40
C PRO A 127 -20.10 8.39 -2.95
N GLU A 128 -21.01 8.09 -2.03
CA GLU A 128 -20.66 7.82 -0.63
C GLU A 128 -19.88 6.52 -0.46
N VAL A 129 -20.28 5.48 -1.20
CA VAL A 129 -19.58 4.19 -1.25
C VAL A 129 -18.20 4.36 -1.91
N ALA A 130 -18.10 5.28 -2.88
CA ALA A 130 -16.83 5.64 -3.49
C ALA A 130 -15.84 6.22 -2.49
N VAL A 131 -16.26 7.22 -1.72
CA VAL A 131 -15.43 7.81 -0.66
C VAL A 131 -15.07 6.77 0.41
N TRP A 132 -15.99 5.86 0.73
CA TRP A 132 -15.69 4.77 1.66
C TRP A 132 -14.60 3.82 1.13
N PHE A 133 -14.69 3.42 -0.13
CA PHE A 133 -13.66 2.59 -0.77
C PHE A 133 -12.32 3.33 -0.86
N GLN A 134 -12.33 4.65 -1.15
CA GLN A 134 -11.11 5.48 -1.11
C GLN A 134 -10.44 5.46 0.27
N ARG A 135 -11.22 5.54 1.36
CA ARG A 135 -10.68 5.43 2.72
C ARG A 135 -9.99 4.09 2.95
N ILE A 136 -10.56 2.99 2.45
CA ILE A 136 -9.94 1.66 2.55
C ILE A 136 -8.63 1.61 1.78
N VAL A 137 -8.60 2.15 0.56
CA VAL A 137 -7.38 2.21 -0.25
C VAL A 137 -6.30 2.98 0.49
N VAL A 138 -6.60 4.18 1.01
CA VAL A 138 -5.64 5.00 1.78
C VAL A 138 -5.14 4.26 3.02
N LEU A 139 -6.04 3.61 3.78
CA LEU A 139 -5.64 2.81 4.93
C LEU A 139 -4.77 1.61 4.53
N MET A 140 -5.04 0.98 3.40
CA MET A 140 -4.24 -0.12 2.87
C MET A 140 -2.85 0.33 2.43
N GLU A 141 -2.73 1.51 1.80
CA GLU A 141 -1.43 2.07 1.40
C GLU A 141 -0.54 2.37 2.61
N ILE A 142 -1.11 3.02 3.64
CA ILE A 142 -0.39 3.31 4.89
C ILE A 142 -0.08 2.01 5.65
N GLY A 143 -1.07 1.14 5.81
CA GLY A 143 -0.95 -0.11 6.55
C GLY A 143 0.07 -1.05 5.93
N MET A 144 0.03 -1.25 4.61
CA MET A 144 1.03 -2.08 3.92
C MET A 144 2.39 -1.42 3.92
N GLY A 145 2.47 -0.09 3.74
CA GLY A 145 3.74 0.64 3.75
C GLY A 145 4.48 0.43 5.08
N LEU A 146 3.78 0.60 6.21
CA LEU A 146 4.29 0.32 7.55
C LEU A 146 4.69 -1.15 7.72
N CYS A 147 3.86 -2.09 7.27
CA CYS A 147 4.13 -3.52 7.40
C CYS A 147 5.35 -3.95 6.57
N LEU A 148 5.54 -3.41 5.36
CA LEU A 148 6.72 -3.65 4.53
C LEU A 148 7.98 -3.05 5.18
N ILE A 149 7.92 -1.83 5.72
CA ILE A 149 9.05 -1.21 6.43
C ILE A 149 9.48 -2.07 7.63
N ALA A 150 8.53 -2.39 8.51
CA ALA A 150 8.75 -3.24 9.68
C ALA A 150 9.16 -4.68 9.32
N GLY A 151 8.87 -5.11 8.09
CA GLY A 151 9.12 -6.46 7.63
C GLY A 151 8.15 -7.48 8.23
N LEU A 152 6.89 -7.09 8.45
CA LEU A 152 5.80 -7.93 8.93
C LEU A 152 4.91 -8.40 7.77
N PHE A 153 4.63 -9.69 7.70
CA PHE A 153 3.92 -10.41 6.63
C PHE A 153 4.30 -9.95 5.22
N THR A 154 5.60 -9.78 4.99
CA THR A 154 6.13 -9.20 3.75
C THR A 154 5.66 -9.92 2.50
N PHE A 155 5.51 -11.24 2.55
CA PHE A 155 4.95 -12.01 1.43
C PHE A 155 3.52 -11.59 1.10
N ILE A 156 2.65 -11.47 2.11
CA ILE A 156 1.23 -11.13 1.94
C ILE A 156 1.11 -9.68 1.47
N PHE A 157 1.74 -8.74 2.19
CA PHE A 157 1.63 -7.31 1.84
C PHE A 157 2.29 -6.98 0.51
N SER A 158 3.30 -7.73 0.10
CA SER A 158 3.88 -7.57 -1.24
C SER A 158 2.95 -8.09 -2.34
N ALA A 159 2.25 -9.21 -2.11
CA ALA A 159 1.21 -9.68 -3.03
C ALA A 159 0.04 -8.68 -3.13
N VAL A 160 -0.40 -8.12 -1.99
CA VAL A 160 -1.43 -7.07 -1.95
C VAL A 160 -0.93 -5.82 -2.70
N SER A 161 0.34 -5.45 -2.56
CA SER A 161 0.92 -4.31 -3.27
C SER A 161 0.89 -4.52 -4.79
N ALA A 162 1.32 -5.69 -5.26
CA ALA A 162 1.24 -6.04 -6.68
C ALA A 162 -0.22 -6.00 -7.19
N GLY A 163 -1.17 -6.53 -6.40
CA GLY A 163 -2.60 -6.47 -6.73
C GLY A 163 -3.16 -5.04 -6.79
N MET A 164 -2.73 -4.15 -5.90
CA MET A 164 -3.15 -2.74 -5.91
C MET A 164 -2.59 -1.98 -7.11
N VAL A 165 -1.34 -2.24 -7.51
CA VAL A 165 -0.77 -1.64 -8.74
C VAL A 165 -1.59 -2.08 -9.95
N VAL A 166 -1.94 -3.37 -10.05
CA VAL A 166 -2.83 -3.87 -11.11
C VAL A 166 -4.19 -3.16 -11.07
N ASN A 167 -4.77 -2.97 -9.89
CA ASN A 167 -6.03 -2.25 -9.72
C ASN A 167 -5.94 -0.80 -10.23
N PHE A 168 -4.87 -0.06 -9.91
CA PHE A 168 -4.66 1.30 -10.41
C PHE A 168 -4.43 1.38 -11.92
N ILE A 169 -3.75 0.38 -12.51
CA ILE A 169 -3.60 0.26 -13.96
C ILE A 169 -4.98 0.04 -14.62
N LEU A 170 -5.80 -0.85 -14.06
CA LEU A 170 -7.15 -1.11 -14.56
C LEU A 170 -8.10 0.09 -14.40
N CYS A 171 -7.88 0.92 -13.39
CA CYS A 171 -8.62 2.17 -13.17
C CYS A 171 -8.11 3.34 -14.06
N ALA A 172 -7.14 3.12 -14.95
CA ALA A 172 -6.51 4.17 -15.77
C ALA A 172 -5.96 5.36 -14.96
N MET A 173 -5.56 5.12 -13.71
CA MET A 173 -5.03 6.11 -12.77
C MET A 173 -3.52 5.95 -12.53
N ALA A 174 -2.92 4.89 -13.09
CA ALA A 174 -1.51 4.56 -12.99
C ALA A 174 -0.74 4.98 -14.26
N GLY A 175 0.34 5.73 -14.07
CA GLY A 175 1.34 5.96 -15.10
C GLY A 175 2.45 4.91 -15.12
N TRP A 176 3.43 5.12 -15.99
CA TRP A 176 4.59 4.23 -16.14
C TRP A 176 5.50 4.18 -14.91
N ASP A 177 5.41 5.18 -14.05
CA ASP A 177 6.13 5.33 -12.78
C ASP A 177 5.81 4.20 -11.78
N ILE A 178 4.53 3.83 -11.64
CA ILE A 178 4.11 2.83 -10.65
C ILE A 178 4.31 1.39 -11.14
N LEU A 179 4.54 1.17 -12.44
CA LEU A 179 4.73 -0.17 -13.01
C LEU A 179 5.96 -0.88 -12.41
N TRP A 180 7.00 -0.13 -12.05
CA TRP A 180 8.15 -0.70 -11.33
C TRP A 180 7.76 -1.25 -9.95
N TYR A 181 6.76 -0.68 -9.28
CA TYR A 181 6.32 -1.15 -7.96
C TYR A 181 5.73 -2.54 -8.06
N PHE A 182 5.10 -2.89 -9.18
CA PHE A 182 4.61 -4.26 -9.42
C PHE A 182 5.76 -5.27 -9.44
N PHE A 183 6.80 -5.02 -10.24
CA PHE A 183 7.97 -5.90 -10.32
C PHE A 183 8.77 -5.94 -9.03
N GLY A 184 8.92 -4.78 -8.38
CA GLY A 184 9.54 -4.68 -7.05
C GLY A 184 8.79 -5.51 -6.02
N SER A 185 7.46 -5.46 -6.01
CA SER A 185 6.62 -6.26 -5.14
C SER A 185 6.70 -7.77 -5.44
N ILE A 186 6.81 -8.18 -6.70
CA ILE A 186 7.08 -9.59 -7.03
C ILE A 186 8.45 -10.02 -6.49
N ALA A 187 9.48 -9.18 -6.61
CA ALA A 187 10.81 -9.49 -6.08
C ALA A 187 10.81 -9.64 -4.55
N LEU A 188 10.04 -8.80 -3.84
CA LEU A 188 9.89 -8.86 -2.38
C LEU A 188 9.17 -10.11 -1.87
N MET A 189 8.32 -10.75 -2.69
CA MET A 189 7.74 -12.07 -2.39
C MET A 189 8.81 -13.17 -2.26
N GLY A 190 10.04 -12.92 -2.72
CA GLY A 190 11.21 -13.80 -2.51
C GLY A 190 11.67 -13.97 -1.05
N GLY A 191 10.92 -13.43 -0.08
CA GLY A 191 11.16 -13.64 1.35
C GLY A 191 11.96 -12.53 2.03
N ALA A 192 11.77 -11.29 1.58
CA ALA A 192 12.46 -10.11 2.11
C ALA A 192 12.24 -9.85 3.62
N GLY A 193 11.14 -10.33 4.21
CA GLY A 193 10.88 -10.17 5.64
C GLY A 193 11.69 -11.10 6.55
N ARG A 194 12.23 -12.21 6.02
CA ARG A 194 13.04 -13.15 6.81
C ARG A 194 14.44 -12.61 7.11
N VAL A 195 14.82 -11.48 6.51
CA VAL A 195 16.11 -10.81 6.67
C VAL A 195 15.86 -9.39 7.20
N PHE A 196 16.33 -9.09 8.42
CA PHE A 196 16.09 -7.80 9.10
C PHE A 196 14.62 -7.36 9.08
N GLY A 197 13.70 -8.28 9.31
CA GLY A 197 12.25 -8.02 9.35
C GLY A 197 11.60 -8.79 10.47
N LEU A 198 10.44 -8.30 10.93
CA LEU A 198 9.69 -8.91 12.02
C LEU A 198 9.19 -10.33 11.68
N ASP A 199 9.04 -10.64 10.40
CA ASP A 199 8.73 -11.98 9.88
C ASP A 199 9.72 -13.05 10.35
N TYR A 200 10.98 -12.70 10.59
CA TYR A 200 11.95 -13.64 11.16
C TYR A 200 11.53 -14.15 12.55
N TYR A 201 10.86 -13.31 13.33
CA TYR A 201 10.43 -13.63 14.70
C TYR A 201 9.00 -14.19 14.73
N ILE A 202 8.10 -13.60 13.94
CA ILE A 202 6.67 -13.93 13.98
C ILE A 202 6.35 -15.22 13.21
N MET A 203 6.98 -15.44 12.06
CA MET A 203 6.70 -16.63 11.24
C MET A 203 6.92 -17.96 11.99
N PRO A 204 8.05 -18.20 12.70
CA PRO A 204 8.22 -19.44 13.46
C PRO A 204 7.20 -19.59 14.59
N TRP A 205 6.75 -18.48 15.20
CA TRP A 205 5.72 -18.51 16.23
C TRP A 205 4.35 -18.90 15.65
N ILE A 206 3.95 -18.31 14.52
CA ILE A 206 2.70 -18.66 13.82
C ILE A 206 2.71 -20.11 13.37
N THR A 207 3.80 -20.60 12.77
CA THR A 207 3.88 -22.00 12.36
C THR A 207 3.78 -22.96 13.54
N ARG A 208 4.32 -22.60 14.72
CA ARG A 208 4.16 -23.44 15.92
C ARG A 208 2.71 -23.45 16.43
N LEU A 209 2.04 -22.30 16.38
CA LEU A 209 0.64 -22.18 16.78
C LEU A 209 -0.27 -23.00 15.83
N ALA A 210 -0.06 -22.86 14.52
CA ALA A 210 -0.78 -23.59 13.49
C ALA A 210 -0.50 -25.11 13.54
N ASP A 211 0.77 -25.53 13.68
CA ASP A 211 1.14 -26.94 13.86
C ASP A 211 0.45 -27.54 15.09
N ASN A 212 0.46 -26.82 16.22
CA ASN A 212 -0.17 -27.31 17.45
C ASN A 212 -1.70 -27.38 17.33
N PHE A 213 -2.31 -26.47 16.58
CA PHE A 213 -3.76 -26.47 16.33
C PHE A 213 -4.18 -27.61 15.39
N TRP A 214 -3.40 -27.86 14.33
CA TRP A 214 -3.75 -28.86 13.31
C TRP A 214 -3.27 -30.28 13.64
N HIS A 215 -2.03 -30.43 14.11
CA HIS A 215 -1.40 -31.73 14.36
C HIS A 215 -1.40 -32.12 15.85
N GLY A 216 -1.91 -31.26 16.74
CA GLY A 216 -1.79 -31.44 18.17
C GLY A 216 -0.36 -31.26 18.67
N LYS A 217 -0.17 -31.23 19.99
CA LYS A 217 1.19 -31.16 20.58
C LYS A 217 1.94 -32.44 20.19
N LYS A 218 3.04 -32.31 19.46
CA LYS A 218 3.95 -33.43 19.12
C LYS A 218 4.42 -34.07 20.43
N GLN A 219 3.80 -35.19 20.83
CA GLN A 219 4.22 -35.96 22.00
C GLN A 219 5.35 -36.90 21.57
N PRO A 220 6.49 -36.89 22.27
CA PRO A 220 7.52 -37.86 22.02
C PRO A 220 7.03 -39.27 22.36
N THR A 221 7.27 -40.23 21.46
CA THR A 221 6.80 -41.61 21.54
C THR A 221 7.33 -42.40 22.74
N TYR A 222 8.36 -41.88 23.44
CA TYR A 222 9.00 -42.55 24.58
C TYR A 222 8.26 -42.42 25.92
N LYS A 223 7.09 -41.77 25.96
CA LYS A 223 6.27 -41.65 27.20
C LYS A 223 5.08 -42.62 27.28
N ASN A 224 4.90 -43.50 26.29
CA ASN A 224 3.77 -44.43 26.22
C ASN A 224 4.21 -45.92 26.36
N VAL A 225 5.30 -46.18 27.09
CA VAL A 225 5.72 -47.54 27.51
C VAL A 225 5.81 -47.58 29.02
#